data_AF-A0A3A4QXP9-F1
#
_entry.id   AF-A0A3A4QXP9-F1
#
_cell.length_a   1.000
_cell.length_b   1.000
_cell.length_c   1.000
_cell.angle_alpha   90.00
_cell.angle_beta   90.00
_cell.angle_gamma   90.00
#
_symmetry.space_group_name_H-M   'P 1'
#
loop_
_entity.id
_entity.type
_entity.pdbx_description
1 polymer ?
#
loop_
_entity_poly.entity_id
_entity_poly.type
_entity_poly.pdbx_seq_one_letter_code
_entity_poly.pdbx_strand_id
1 'polypeptide(L)'
;MRLIIKRILSLIIIFGLLFTSFACNKTESYDQGIYLSEDQTRQALATTDLAIGSQSKLKLIYTNERVDKTWDSGTTYNREHIWPESKLKSTKQKVDLHNIRASNPSVNLSRANYPFANKLDGGSYGLIAPENITFYPGEDDCGDVARIIMYMYVVYEKTLKIEDVIVDENLLLVWHEVDPVDDFEIARNDRIANDTLQGNRNPFIDDPDLAYVYFGDNDLNIGYIWLIGFIVYVGAVVYITFYQKNHRNKSLKDATSLMILYTIIISFIWNWWLTLLMIIIVSGLYNYLKKRNCNN
;
A
#
# COMPACT_ATOMS: atom_id res chain seq x y z
N MET A 1 30.20 27.50 -24.36
CA MET A 1 28.74 27.28 -24.37
C MET A 1 28.36 25.88 -24.89
N ARG A 2 28.68 25.49 -26.14
CA ARG A 2 28.35 24.14 -26.70
C ARG A 2 28.90 22.95 -25.90
N LEU A 3 30.10 23.05 -25.34
CA LEU A 3 30.73 21.99 -24.52
C LEU A 3 30.04 21.79 -23.16
N ILE A 4 29.52 22.87 -22.56
CA ILE A 4 28.82 22.84 -21.27
C ILE A 4 27.45 22.19 -21.47
N ILE A 5 26.74 22.55 -22.54
CA ILE A 5 25.44 21.96 -22.92
C ILE A 5 25.58 20.45 -23.16
N LYS A 6 26.62 20.00 -23.89
CA LYS A 6 26.88 18.57 -24.10
C LYS A 6 27.14 17.82 -22.79
N ARG A 7 27.91 18.39 -21.86
CA ARG A 7 28.19 17.74 -20.56
C ARG A 7 26.97 17.65 -19.65
N ILE A 8 26.10 18.67 -19.68
CA ILE A 8 24.83 18.66 -18.93
C ILE A 8 23.88 17.61 -19.52
N LEU A 9 23.76 17.53 -20.85
CA LEU A 9 22.97 16.48 -21.53
C LEU A 9 23.48 15.07 -21.21
N SER A 10 24.80 14.85 -21.22
CA SER A 10 25.38 13.55 -20.84
C SER A 10 25.12 13.19 -19.39
N LEU A 11 25.19 14.15 -18.46
CA LEU A 11 24.88 13.91 -17.04
C LEU A 11 23.41 13.59 -16.82
N ILE A 12 22.49 14.24 -17.54
CA ILE A 12 21.04 13.94 -17.47
C ILE A 12 20.73 12.54 -18.01
N ILE A 13 21.38 12.13 -19.11
CA ILE A 13 21.24 10.77 -19.67
C ILE A 13 21.78 9.72 -18.69
N ILE A 14 22.93 9.98 -18.07
CA ILE A 14 23.51 9.06 -17.06
C ILE A 14 22.61 8.98 -15.82
N PHE A 15 22.06 10.11 -15.36
CA PHE A 15 21.14 10.14 -14.21
C PHE A 15 19.82 9.44 -14.51
N GLY A 16 19.29 9.58 -15.73
CA GLY A 16 18.10 8.85 -16.21
C GLY A 16 18.33 7.33 -16.29
N LEU A 17 19.49 6.90 -16.80
CA LEU A 17 19.86 5.48 -16.88
C LEU A 17 20.14 4.84 -15.50
N LEU A 18 20.65 5.62 -14.55
CA LEU A 18 20.82 5.19 -13.16
C LEU A 18 19.49 5.10 -12.40
N PHE A 19 18.47 5.89 -12.76
CA PHE A 19 17.16 5.82 -12.13
C PHE A 19 16.33 4.62 -12.63
N THR A 20 16.46 4.24 -13.91
CA THR A 20 15.78 3.05 -14.46
C THR A 20 16.35 1.73 -13.95
N SER A 21 17.52 1.73 -13.30
CA SER A 21 18.15 0.52 -12.74
C SER A 21 17.81 0.27 -11.26
N PHE A 22 17.03 1.16 -10.62
CA PHE A 22 16.49 0.95 -9.27
C PHE A 22 15.02 0.49 -9.25
N ALA A 23 14.43 0.18 -10.40
CA ALA A 23 13.25 -0.68 -10.44
C ALA A 23 13.67 -2.10 -10.02
N CYS A 24 13.81 -2.26 -8.70
CA CYS A 24 14.12 -3.52 -8.05
C CYS A 24 12.95 -4.47 -8.34
N ASN A 25 13.11 -5.33 -9.33
CA ASN A 25 12.27 -6.51 -9.47
C ASN A 25 12.62 -7.46 -8.33
N LYS A 26 12.10 -7.17 -7.14
CA LYS A 26 12.14 -8.06 -5.98
C LYS A 26 11.04 -9.09 -6.18
N THR A 27 11.29 -10.10 -7.00
CA THR A 27 10.53 -11.36 -6.94
C THR A 27 11.20 -12.24 -5.89
N GLU A 28 11.06 -11.85 -4.62
CA GLU A 28 11.30 -12.78 -3.51
C GLU A 28 10.06 -13.68 -3.45
N SER A 29 10.26 -14.99 -3.64
CA SER A 29 9.19 -15.98 -3.47
C SER A 29 8.77 -15.94 -2.00
N TYR A 30 7.50 -15.66 -1.74
CA TYR A 30 6.97 -15.55 -0.38
C TYR A 30 6.89 -16.93 0.27
N ASP A 31 7.37 -17.05 1.51
CA ASP A 31 7.20 -18.29 2.28
C ASP A 31 5.73 -18.46 2.70
N GLN A 32 5.08 -19.42 2.08
CA GLN A 32 3.68 -19.74 2.30
C GLN A 32 3.46 -20.68 3.50
N GLY A 33 4.53 -21.03 4.23
CA GLY A 33 4.45 -21.87 5.42
C GLY A 33 4.05 -23.33 5.14
N ILE A 34 3.59 -24.00 6.20
CA ILE A 34 3.17 -25.39 6.21
C ILE A 34 1.75 -25.51 5.63
N TYR A 35 1.59 -26.48 4.74
CA TYR A 35 0.30 -26.83 4.17
C TYR A 35 -0.49 -27.73 5.12
N LEU A 36 -1.58 -27.21 5.67
CA LEU A 36 -2.50 -27.94 6.55
C LEU A 36 -3.53 -28.75 5.73
N SER A 37 -4.03 -29.85 6.32
CA SER A 37 -5.23 -30.51 5.79
C SER A 37 -6.48 -29.71 6.13
N GLU A 38 -7.57 -29.93 5.39
CA GLU A 38 -8.88 -29.32 5.67
C GLU A 38 -9.32 -29.50 7.13
N ASP A 39 -9.08 -30.68 7.70
CA ASP A 39 -9.41 -30.98 9.09
C ASP A 39 -8.52 -30.24 10.08
N GLN A 40 -7.22 -30.10 9.79
CA GLN A 40 -6.30 -29.32 10.61
C GLN A 40 -6.66 -27.83 10.57
N THR A 41 -6.95 -27.29 9.38
CA THR A 41 -7.40 -25.90 9.20
C THR A 41 -8.68 -25.61 9.97
N ARG A 42 -9.64 -26.54 9.96
CA ARG A 42 -10.88 -26.43 10.74
C ARG A 42 -10.62 -26.39 12.25
N GLN A 43 -9.73 -27.25 12.74
CA GLN A 43 -9.36 -27.29 14.16
C GLN A 43 -8.55 -26.06 14.59
N ALA A 44 -7.74 -25.50 13.69
CA ALA A 44 -6.91 -24.33 13.96
C ALA A 44 -7.73 -23.09 14.37
N LEU A 45 -8.96 -22.93 13.85
CA LEU A 45 -9.83 -21.80 14.20
C LEU A 45 -10.15 -21.70 15.70
N ALA A 46 -10.19 -22.84 16.40
CA ALA A 46 -10.38 -22.85 17.86
C ALA A 46 -9.22 -22.18 18.63
N THR A 47 -8.09 -21.97 17.95
CA THR A 47 -6.91 -21.27 18.42
C THR A 47 -6.80 -19.89 17.77
N THR A 48 -6.78 -19.80 16.43
CA THR A 48 -6.47 -18.56 15.71
C THR A 48 -7.48 -17.45 15.99
N ASP A 49 -8.75 -17.80 16.17
CA ASP A 49 -9.85 -16.82 16.26
C ASP A 49 -10.33 -16.64 17.71
N LEU A 50 -9.53 -17.07 18.71
CA LEU A 50 -9.78 -16.79 20.13
C LEU A 50 -9.89 -15.28 20.37
N ALA A 51 -11.02 -14.88 20.95
CA ALA A 51 -11.28 -13.49 21.28
C ALA A 51 -10.30 -13.00 22.37
N ILE A 52 -9.86 -11.76 22.28
CA ILE A 52 -8.89 -11.16 23.21
C ILE A 52 -9.37 -11.30 24.67
N GLY A 53 -8.49 -11.82 25.53
CA GLY A 53 -8.77 -12.07 26.95
C GLY A 53 -9.65 -13.30 27.22
N SER A 54 -10.00 -14.11 26.21
CA SER A 54 -10.77 -15.34 26.39
C SER A 54 -9.95 -16.59 26.11
N GLN A 55 -10.24 -17.66 26.85
CA GLN A 55 -9.68 -19.00 26.61
C GLN A 55 -10.69 -19.96 25.98
N SER A 56 -11.97 -19.58 25.91
CA SER A 56 -13.07 -20.44 25.49
C SER A 56 -13.98 -19.85 24.42
N LYS A 57 -13.87 -18.53 24.15
CA LYS A 57 -14.72 -17.85 23.18
C LYS A 57 -13.94 -17.39 21.95
N LEU A 58 -14.50 -17.63 20.77
CA LEU A 58 -14.03 -17.10 19.49
C LEU A 58 -14.69 -15.75 19.19
N LYS A 59 -14.00 -14.84 18.48
CA LYS A 59 -14.60 -13.64 17.86
C LYS A 59 -14.99 -14.03 16.43
N LEU A 60 -16.27 -13.92 16.08
CA LEU A 60 -16.75 -14.22 14.73
C LEU A 60 -16.58 -13.01 13.81
N ILE A 61 -16.10 -13.24 12.59
CA ILE A 61 -16.03 -12.21 11.53
C ILE A 61 -17.45 -11.73 11.16
N TYR A 62 -17.57 -10.44 10.85
CA TYR A 62 -18.77 -9.66 10.53
C TYR A 62 -19.67 -9.38 11.73
N THR A 63 -19.99 -10.40 12.53
CA THR A 63 -20.97 -10.26 13.63
C THR A 63 -20.36 -9.75 14.93
N ASN A 64 -19.04 -9.90 15.10
CA ASN A 64 -18.32 -9.67 16.35
C ASN A 64 -18.86 -10.47 17.55
N GLU A 65 -19.69 -11.48 17.30
CA GLU A 65 -20.25 -12.35 18.33
C GLU A 65 -19.14 -13.17 19.00
N ARG A 66 -19.30 -13.41 20.30
CA ARG A 66 -18.39 -14.25 21.10
C ARG A 66 -19.02 -15.59 21.40
N VAL A 67 -18.59 -16.63 20.69
CA VAL A 67 -19.21 -17.96 20.75
C VAL A 67 -18.26 -19.02 21.30
N ASP A 68 -18.76 -20.15 21.79
CA ASP A 68 -17.91 -21.22 22.29
C ASP A 68 -17.01 -21.79 21.20
N LYS A 69 -15.73 -22.02 21.54
CA LYS A 69 -14.72 -22.56 20.61
C LYS A 69 -14.88 -24.05 20.30
N THR A 70 -15.75 -24.74 21.03
CA THR A 70 -15.94 -26.18 20.85
C THR A 70 -16.59 -26.42 19.50
N TRP A 71 -15.91 -27.18 18.64
CA TRP A 71 -16.44 -27.52 17.34
C TRP A 71 -17.65 -28.46 17.48
N ASP A 72 -18.81 -28.02 16.98
CA ASP A 72 -20.09 -28.71 17.06
C ASP A 72 -20.67 -29.04 15.68
N SER A 73 -19.78 -29.38 14.74
CA SER A 73 -20.13 -29.69 13.34
C SER A 73 -20.73 -28.52 12.57
N GLY A 74 -20.32 -27.30 12.90
CA GLY A 74 -20.71 -26.10 12.14
C GLY A 74 -22.00 -25.44 12.60
N THR A 75 -22.51 -25.82 13.78
CA THR A 75 -23.78 -25.30 14.31
C THR A 75 -23.57 -23.94 14.95
N THR A 76 -22.53 -23.78 15.77
CA THR A 76 -22.22 -22.52 16.46
C THR A 76 -21.44 -21.56 15.55
N TYR A 77 -20.44 -22.07 14.83
CA TYR A 77 -19.65 -21.30 13.88
C TYR A 77 -19.22 -22.19 12.73
N ASN A 78 -19.02 -21.61 11.55
CA ASN A 78 -18.43 -22.31 10.42
C ASN A 78 -17.17 -21.58 9.92
N ARG A 79 -16.62 -22.05 8.78
CA ARG A 79 -15.43 -21.49 8.15
C ARG A 79 -15.87 -20.55 7.03
N GLU A 80 -15.52 -19.29 7.16
CA GLU A 80 -15.68 -18.29 6.12
C GLU A 80 -14.36 -18.13 5.38
N HIS A 81 -14.39 -18.25 4.06
CA HIS A 81 -13.27 -17.93 3.20
C HIS A 81 -13.43 -16.51 2.68
N ILE A 82 -12.63 -15.57 3.19
CA ILE A 82 -12.74 -14.15 2.80
C ILE A 82 -12.54 -14.00 1.29
N TRP A 83 -11.52 -14.65 0.72
CA TRP A 83 -11.48 -14.98 -0.69
C TRP A 83 -12.27 -16.27 -0.94
N PRO A 84 -13.48 -16.22 -1.53
CA PRO A 84 -14.40 -17.37 -1.59
C PRO A 84 -13.77 -18.61 -2.20
N GLU A 85 -14.05 -19.78 -1.61
CA GLU A 85 -13.44 -21.05 -2.04
C GLU A 85 -13.67 -21.36 -3.53
N SER A 86 -14.84 -20.97 -4.07
CA SER A 86 -15.19 -21.14 -5.49
C SER A 86 -14.33 -20.32 -6.46
N LYS A 87 -13.58 -19.34 -5.95
CA LYS A 87 -12.69 -18.46 -6.72
C LYS A 87 -11.20 -18.80 -6.51
N LEU A 88 -10.91 -19.82 -5.70
CA LEU A 88 -9.55 -20.29 -5.44
C LEU A 88 -9.15 -21.38 -6.44
N LYS A 89 -7.87 -21.41 -6.80
CA LYS A 89 -7.31 -22.21 -7.90
C LYS A 89 -6.51 -23.42 -7.43
N SER A 90 -6.12 -23.47 -6.17
CA SER A 90 -5.32 -24.57 -5.62
C SER A 90 -5.76 -24.94 -4.21
N THR A 91 -5.50 -26.18 -3.80
CA THR A 91 -5.79 -26.61 -2.44
C THR A 91 -5.00 -25.81 -1.41
N LYS A 92 -3.79 -25.33 -1.76
CA LYS A 92 -2.98 -24.45 -0.90
C LYS A 92 -3.71 -23.17 -0.50
N GLN A 93 -4.34 -22.52 -1.46
CA GLN A 93 -5.14 -21.33 -1.21
C GLN A 93 -6.38 -21.64 -0.34
N LYS A 94 -6.97 -22.83 -0.51
CA LYS A 94 -8.20 -23.23 0.19
C LYS A 94 -8.01 -23.53 1.67
N VAL A 95 -6.80 -23.86 2.08
CA VAL A 95 -6.48 -24.21 3.48
C VAL A 95 -5.69 -23.12 4.20
N ASP A 96 -5.41 -22.00 3.52
CA ASP A 96 -4.63 -20.89 4.06
C ASP A 96 -5.35 -20.23 5.24
N LEU A 97 -4.76 -20.31 6.43
CA LEU A 97 -5.33 -19.78 7.65
C LEU A 97 -5.49 -18.26 7.62
N HIS A 98 -4.68 -17.52 6.87
CA HIS A 98 -4.88 -16.08 6.75
C HIS A 98 -6.17 -15.73 6.00
N ASN A 99 -6.68 -16.64 5.15
CA ASN A 99 -7.91 -16.46 4.39
C ASN A 99 -9.19 -16.94 5.10
N ILE A 100 -9.06 -17.71 6.18
CA ILE A 100 -10.18 -18.46 6.76
C ILE A 100 -10.50 -17.93 8.15
N ARG A 101 -11.73 -17.45 8.35
CA ARG A 101 -12.21 -16.91 9.63
C ARG A 101 -13.35 -17.76 10.19
N ALA A 102 -13.49 -17.78 11.52
CA ALA A 102 -14.69 -18.28 12.17
C ALA A 102 -15.84 -17.30 11.91
N SER A 103 -16.97 -17.79 11.43
CA SER A 103 -18.13 -16.96 11.10
C SER A 103 -19.44 -17.57 11.59
N ASN A 104 -20.44 -16.71 11.79
CA ASN A 104 -21.80 -17.13 12.06
C ASN A 104 -22.35 -17.88 10.82
N PRO A 105 -22.86 -19.12 10.96
CA PRO A 105 -23.24 -19.93 9.80
C PRO A 105 -24.31 -19.29 8.91
N SER A 106 -25.27 -18.57 9.50
CA SER A 106 -26.32 -17.87 8.76
C SER A 106 -25.78 -16.66 7.99
N VAL A 107 -24.83 -15.92 8.58
CA VAL A 107 -24.20 -14.76 7.94
C VAL A 107 -23.29 -15.21 6.81
N ASN A 108 -22.46 -16.23 7.02
CA ASN A 108 -21.63 -16.81 5.97
C ASN A 108 -22.49 -17.32 4.79
N LEU A 109 -23.57 -18.05 5.07
CA LEU A 109 -24.52 -18.48 4.04
C LEU A 109 -25.10 -17.30 3.25
N SER A 110 -25.47 -16.21 3.94
CA SER A 110 -25.98 -14.99 3.30
C SER A 110 -24.92 -14.25 2.49
N ARG A 111 -23.67 -14.20 2.95
CA ARG A 111 -22.54 -13.58 2.25
C ARG A 111 -22.22 -14.32 0.95
N ALA A 112 -22.35 -15.65 0.96
CA ALA A 112 -22.15 -16.52 -0.19
C ALA A 112 -20.78 -16.29 -0.85
N ASN A 113 -20.74 -16.01 -2.16
CA ASN A 113 -19.55 -15.65 -2.90
C ASN A 113 -19.64 -14.24 -3.51
N TYR A 114 -20.50 -13.38 -2.96
CA TYR A 114 -20.70 -12.04 -3.48
C TYR A 114 -19.43 -11.20 -3.31
N PRO A 115 -19.08 -10.37 -4.31
CA PRO A 115 -17.95 -9.48 -4.16
C PRO A 115 -18.24 -8.45 -3.07
N PHE A 116 -17.17 -8.07 -2.39
CA PHE A 116 -17.20 -7.03 -1.38
C PHE A 116 -17.42 -5.67 -2.05
N ALA A 117 -18.20 -4.82 -1.39
CA ALA A 117 -18.44 -3.45 -1.83
C ALA A 117 -18.61 -2.53 -0.63
N ASN A 118 -18.32 -1.24 -0.84
CA ASN A 118 -18.54 -0.24 0.18
C ASN A 118 -20.03 0.11 0.31
N LYS A 119 -20.43 0.51 1.51
CA LYS A 119 -21.77 0.99 1.83
C LYS A 119 -21.72 2.49 2.09
N LEU A 120 -22.51 3.29 1.35
CA LEU A 120 -22.44 4.76 1.39
C LEU A 120 -22.73 5.37 2.77
N ASP A 121 -23.57 4.72 3.57
CA ASP A 121 -23.95 5.12 4.92
C ASP A 121 -23.12 4.42 6.01
N GLY A 122 -22.16 3.56 5.62
CA GLY A 122 -21.38 2.75 6.56
C GLY A 122 -22.24 1.84 7.45
N GLY A 123 -21.74 1.60 8.66
CA GLY A 123 -22.41 0.90 9.75
C GLY A 123 -22.24 -0.62 9.75
N SER A 124 -23.33 -1.33 10.04
CA SER A 124 -23.31 -2.78 10.19
C SER A 124 -23.09 -3.51 8.86
N TYR A 125 -22.49 -4.69 8.95
CA TYR A 125 -22.32 -5.62 7.84
C TYR A 125 -23.65 -5.98 7.18
N GLY A 126 -23.59 -6.41 5.92
CA GLY A 126 -24.76 -6.96 5.25
C GLY A 126 -24.70 -6.94 3.74
N LEU A 127 -25.72 -7.55 3.14
CA LEU A 127 -25.92 -7.53 1.69
C LEU A 127 -26.33 -6.13 1.22
N ILE A 128 -25.71 -5.70 0.13
CA ILE A 128 -26.12 -4.52 -0.62
C ILE A 128 -26.63 -5.01 -1.98
N ALA A 129 -27.88 -4.64 -2.32
CA ALA A 129 -28.50 -5.04 -3.57
C ALA A 129 -29.10 -3.83 -4.32
N PRO A 130 -28.28 -2.87 -4.79
CA PRO A 130 -28.80 -1.77 -5.58
C PRO A 130 -29.21 -2.26 -6.97
N GLU A 131 -28.41 -3.16 -7.57
CA GLU A 131 -28.62 -3.75 -8.91
C GLU A 131 -27.90 -5.11 -9.05
N ASN A 132 -26.69 -5.23 -8.48
CA ASN A 132 -25.95 -6.47 -8.30
C ASN A 132 -25.80 -6.76 -6.79
N ILE A 133 -25.89 -8.03 -6.41
CA ILE A 133 -25.73 -8.43 -5.00
C ILE A 133 -24.25 -8.37 -4.65
N THR A 134 -23.93 -7.55 -3.66
CA THR A 134 -22.61 -7.35 -3.08
C THR A 134 -22.70 -7.46 -1.56
N PHE A 135 -21.57 -7.49 -0.86
CA PHE A 135 -21.54 -7.58 0.60
C PHE A 135 -20.64 -6.51 1.21
N TYR A 136 -21.13 -5.83 2.24
CA TYR A 136 -20.32 -4.95 3.07
C TYR A 136 -19.92 -5.69 4.35
N PRO A 137 -18.61 -5.79 4.67
CA PRO A 137 -18.14 -6.55 5.82
C PRO A 137 -18.46 -5.90 7.17
N GLY A 138 -18.87 -4.63 7.20
CA GLY A 138 -19.05 -3.85 8.42
C GLY A 138 -17.81 -3.02 8.74
N GLU A 139 -18.00 -1.97 9.53
CA GLU A 139 -16.91 -1.04 9.90
C GLU A 139 -15.78 -1.73 10.68
N ASP A 140 -16.14 -2.62 11.60
CA ASP A 140 -15.20 -3.31 12.51
C ASP A 140 -14.34 -4.40 11.84
N ASP A 141 -14.60 -4.74 10.57
CA ASP A 141 -13.93 -5.84 9.87
C ASP A 141 -13.49 -5.45 8.43
N CYS A 142 -13.70 -4.21 8.01
CA CYS A 142 -13.41 -3.82 6.63
C CYS A 142 -11.90 -3.79 6.34
N GLY A 143 -11.10 -3.36 7.30
CA GLY A 143 -9.64 -3.36 7.26
C GLY A 143 -9.07 -4.78 7.35
N ASP A 144 -9.63 -5.63 8.22
CA ASP A 144 -9.32 -7.06 8.29
C ASP A 144 -9.48 -7.72 6.91
N VAL A 145 -10.65 -7.52 6.29
CA VAL A 145 -10.98 -8.06 4.97
C VAL A 145 -10.00 -7.53 3.92
N ALA A 146 -9.69 -6.23 3.94
CA ALA A 146 -8.74 -5.63 3.01
C ALA A 146 -7.35 -6.27 3.12
N ARG A 147 -6.80 -6.38 4.34
CA ARG A 147 -5.47 -6.98 4.59
C ARG A 147 -5.42 -8.46 4.23
N ILE A 148 -6.51 -9.20 4.38
CA ILE A 148 -6.61 -10.60 3.95
C ILE A 148 -6.61 -10.71 2.41
N ILE A 149 -7.36 -9.86 1.71
CA ILE A 149 -7.37 -9.83 0.24
C ILE A 149 -5.99 -9.44 -0.30
N MET A 150 -5.37 -8.40 0.26
CA MET A 150 -4.02 -7.96 -0.11
C MET A 150 -2.98 -9.08 0.09
N TYR A 151 -3.02 -9.77 1.24
CA TYR A 151 -2.19 -10.95 1.51
C TYR A 151 -2.38 -12.03 0.45
N MET A 152 -3.61 -12.47 0.21
CA MET A 152 -3.91 -13.55 -0.74
C MET A 152 -3.44 -13.18 -2.15
N TYR A 153 -3.58 -11.92 -2.55
CA TYR A 153 -3.13 -11.48 -3.86
C TYR A 153 -1.60 -11.52 -4.02
N VAL A 154 -0.86 -11.00 -3.03
CA VAL A 154 0.61 -10.93 -3.10
C VAL A 154 1.26 -12.30 -2.89
N VAL A 155 0.82 -13.06 -1.89
CA VAL A 155 1.40 -14.35 -1.53
C VAL A 155 1.20 -15.42 -2.59
N TYR A 156 0.09 -15.35 -3.33
CA TYR A 156 -0.17 -16.23 -4.46
C TYR A 156 0.22 -15.61 -5.81
N GLU A 157 1.23 -14.75 -5.80
CA GLU A 157 1.92 -14.21 -6.98
C GLU A 157 0.96 -13.63 -8.04
N LYS A 158 -0.11 -12.98 -7.58
CA LYS A 158 -1.12 -12.37 -8.47
C LYS A 158 -1.79 -13.36 -9.42
N THR A 159 -1.76 -14.65 -9.08
CA THR A 159 -2.50 -15.70 -9.81
C THR A 159 -4.01 -15.58 -9.57
N LEU A 160 -4.39 -14.90 -8.50
CA LEU A 160 -5.77 -14.56 -8.15
C LEU A 160 -6.16 -13.18 -8.71
N LYS A 161 -7.45 -12.98 -8.95
CA LYS A 161 -8.02 -11.76 -9.54
C LYS A 161 -8.79 -10.96 -8.51
N ILE A 162 -8.30 -9.77 -8.14
CA ILE A 162 -8.94 -8.94 -7.11
C ILE A 162 -10.36 -8.55 -7.52
N GLU A 163 -10.58 -8.30 -8.80
CA GLU A 163 -11.88 -7.97 -9.36
C GLU A 163 -12.93 -9.08 -9.18
N ASP A 164 -12.50 -10.33 -8.92
CA ASP A 164 -13.43 -11.40 -8.61
C ASP A 164 -13.97 -11.27 -7.17
N VAL A 165 -13.30 -10.57 -6.25
CA VAL A 165 -13.66 -10.55 -4.82
C VAL A 165 -14.06 -9.19 -4.27
N ILE A 166 -13.69 -8.09 -4.92
CA ILE A 166 -14.09 -6.74 -4.53
C ILE A 166 -14.46 -5.94 -5.77
N VAL A 167 -15.51 -5.10 -5.68
CA VAL A 167 -16.02 -4.35 -6.84
C VAL A 167 -15.10 -3.24 -7.30
N ASP A 168 -14.30 -2.68 -6.39
CA ASP A 168 -13.34 -1.61 -6.64
C ASP A 168 -12.10 -1.86 -5.76
N GLU A 169 -10.95 -2.11 -6.40
CA GLU A 169 -9.68 -2.39 -5.70
C GLU A 169 -9.22 -1.22 -4.83
N ASN A 170 -9.60 0.03 -5.17
CA ASN A 170 -9.26 1.19 -4.36
C ASN A 170 -9.87 1.12 -2.96
N LEU A 171 -10.95 0.35 -2.78
CA LEU A 171 -11.54 0.13 -1.47
C LEU A 171 -10.59 -0.61 -0.52
N LEU A 172 -9.61 -1.38 -1.00
CA LEU A 172 -8.66 -2.05 -0.13
C LEU A 172 -7.85 -1.04 0.69
N LEU A 173 -7.39 0.06 0.07
CA LEU A 173 -6.68 1.12 0.79
C LEU A 173 -7.61 1.97 1.64
N VAL A 174 -8.82 2.26 1.15
CA VAL A 174 -9.82 3.02 1.94
C VAL A 174 -10.16 2.26 3.22
N TRP A 175 -10.46 0.98 3.11
CA TRP A 175 -10.80 0.13 4.26
C TRP A 175 -9.61 -0.08 5.20
N HIS A 176 -8.41 -0.26 4.66
CA HIS A 176 -7.19 -0.33 5.45
C HIS A 176 -6.96 0.92 6.32
N GLU A 177 -7.26 2.11 5.80
CA GLU A 177 -7.09 3.38 6.51
C GLU A 177 -8.17 3.60 7.59
N VAL A 178 -9.43 3.32 7.28
CA VAL A 178 -10.55 3.60 8.21
C VAL A 178 -10.67 2.56 9.32
N ASP A 179 -10.15 1.34 9.10
CA ASP A 179 -10.09 0.26 10.08
C ASP A 179 -8.63 -0.23 10.23
N PRO A 180 -7.83 0.48 11.04
CA PRO A 180 -6.43 0.15 11.29
C PRO A 180 -6.26 -1.23 11.95
N VAL A 181 -5.04 -1.76 11.89
CA VAL A 181 -4.72 -3.06 12.51
C VAL A 181 -5.07 -3.05 14.00
N ASP A 182 -5.87 -4.04 14.44
CA ASP A 182 -6.30 -4.18 15.82
C ASP A 182 -5.55 -5.27 16.62
N ASP A 183 -5.74 -5.30 17.94
CA ASP A 183 -5.13 -6.29 18.83
C ASP A 183 -5.54 -7.74 18.47
N PHE A 184 -6.75 -7.93 17.95
CA PHE A 184 -7.25 -9.25 17.56
C PHE A 184 -6.52 -9.77 16.33
N GLU A 185 -6.32 -8.94 15.30
CA GLU A 185 -5.54 -9.25 14.12
C GLU A 185 -4.08 -9.57 14.45
N ILE A 186 -3.44 -8.76 15.30
CA ILE A 186 -2.06 -9.01 15.74
C ILE A 186 -1.97 -10.37 16.44
N ALA A 187 -2.84 -10.61 17.43
CA ALA A 187 -2.85 -11.88 18.17
C ALA A 187 -3.17 -13.07 17.27
N ARG A 188 -4.05 -12.89 16.28
CA ARG A 188 -4.38 -13.91 15.29
C ARG A 188 -3.19 -14.20 14.36
N ASN A 189 -2.51 -13.17 13.88
CA ASN A 189 -1.30 -13.29 13.05
C ASN A 189 -0.19 -14.05 13.80
N ASP A 190 0.01 -13.72 15.08
CA ASP A 190 0.95 -14.44 15.98
C ASP A 190 0.60 -15.92 16.14
N ARG A 191 -0.67 -16.24 16.29
CA ARG A 191 -1.12 -17.63 16.41
C ARG A 191 -0.89 -18.41 15.12
N ILE A 192 -1.23 -17.83 13.96
CA ILE A 192 -1.05 -18.48 12.66
C ILE A 192 0.44 -18.71 12.35
N ALA A 193 1.31 -17.78 12.76
CA ALA A 193 2.75 -17.84 12.60
C ALA A 193 3.43 -18.99 13.38
N ASN A 194 2.70 -19.69 14.24
CA ASN A 194 3.24 -20.84 14.95
C ASN A 194 3.49 -22.02 13.98
N ASP A 195 4.68 -22.61 14.04
CA ASP A 195 5.08 -23.76 13.19
C ASP A 195 4.24 -25.03 13.40
N THR A 196 3.43 -25.10 14.45
CA THR A 196 2.44 -26.17 14.64
C THR A 196 1.12 -25.90 13.91
N LEU A 197 0.95 -24.69 13.37
CA LEU A 197 -0.12 -24.26 12.48
C LEU A 197 0.46 -23.98 11.09
N GLN A 198 0.32 -22.76 10.56
CA GLN A 198 0.80 -22.44 9.21
C GLN A 198 2.26 -21.99 9.20
N GLY A 199 2.75 -21.34 10.25
CA GLY A 199 4.16 -20.95 10.36
C GLY A 199 4.56 -19.68 9.57
N ASN A 200 3.63 -19.05 8.84
CA ASN A 200 3.88 -17.78 8.14
C ASN A 200 2.95 -16.66 8.63
N ARG A 201 3.36 -15.42 8.38
CA ARG A 201 2.65 -14.21 8.80
C ARG A 201 1.94 -13.53 7.63
N ASN A 202 0.94 -12.72 7.93
CA ASN A 202 0.42 -11.72 7.01
C ASN A 202 1.26 -10.43 7.17
N PRO A 203 2.03 -10.03 6.14
CA PRO A 203 2.94 -8.90 6.27
C PRO A 203 2.19 -7.56 6.31
N PHE A 204 0.96 -7.49 5.78
CA PHE A 204 0.11 -6.29 5.86
C PHE A 204 -0.45 -6.04 7.27
N ILE A 205 -0.37 -7.03 8.16
CA ILE A 205 -0.67 -6.86 9.59
C ILE A 205 0.60 -6.44 10.35
N ASP A 206 1.76 -7.01 10.01
CA ASP A 206 3.03 -6.68 10.66
C ASP A 206 3.58 -5.30 10.29
N ASP A 207 3.41 -4.92 9.03
CA ASP A 207 3.82 -3.64 8.47
C ASP A 207 2.68 -3.09 7.58
N PRO A 208 1.72 -2.37 8.19
CA PRO A 208 0.58 -1.78 7.48
C PRO A 208 0.98 -0.90 6.29
N ASP A 209 2.15 -0.25 6.34
CA ASP A 209 2.63 0.64 5.28
C ASP A 209 2.84 -0.10 3.94
N LEU A 210 3.02 -1.42 3.98
CA LEU A 210 3.10 -2.26 2.78
C LEU A 210 1.85 -2.18 1.92
N ALA A 211 0.68 -1.86 2.50
CA ALA A 211 -0.54 -1.63 1.73
C ALA A 211 -0.32 -0.52 0.70
N TYR A 212 0.21 0.64 1.10
CA TYR A 212 0.49 1.75 0.19
C TYR A 212 1.65 1.46 -0.77
N VAL A 213 2.62 0.64 -0.38
CA VAL A 213 3.71 0.24 -1.28
C VAL A 213 3.21 -0.62 -2.44
N TYR A 214 2.34 -1.59 -2.15
CA TYR A 214 1.88 -2.56 -3.15
C TYR A 214 0.62 -2.12 -3.91
N PHE A 215 -0.28 -1.41 -3.25
CA PHE A 215 -1.60 -1.04 -3.76
C PHE A 215 -1.79 0.47 -3.88
N GLY A 216 -0.88 1.28 -3.33
CA GLY A 216 -0.89 2.73 -3.53
C GLY A 216 -0.65 3.09 -4.99
N ASP A 217 -1.30 4.16 -5.43
CA ASP A 217 -1.03 4.75 -6.71
C ASP A 217 0.45 5.18 -6.76
N ASN A 218 1.24 4.45 -7.55
CA ASN A 218 2.57 4.88 -7.97
C ASN A 218 2.52 6.13 -8.87
N ASP A 219 1.33 6.64 -9.14
CA ASP A 219 1.06 7.94 -9.73
C ASP A 219 1.33 9.09 -8.74
N LEU A 220 2.54 9.13 -8.18
CA LEU A 220 3.30 10.38 -8.30
C LEU A 220 3.50 10.60 -9.80
N ASN A 221 2.42 11.05 -10.43
CA ASN A 221 2.18 11.04 -11.85
C ASN A 221 3.46 11.53 -12.51
N ILE A 222 4.13 10.64 -13.24
CA ILE A 222 5.36 10.97 -13.96
C ILE A 222 5.11 12.25 -14.77
N GLY A 223 3.88 12.46 -15.27
CA GLY A 223 3.40 13.69 -15.87
C GLY A 223 3.45 14.94 -14.97
N TYR A 224 3.14 14.86 -13.67
CA TYR A 224 3.33 15.96 -12.72
C TYR A 224 4.80 16.32 -12.52
N ILE A 225 5.69 15.33 -12.40
CA ILE A 225 7.13 15.56 -12.30
C ILE A 225 7.66 16.18 -13.58
N TRP A 226 7.24 15.69 -14.76
CA TRP A 226 7.57 16.28 -16.05
C TRP A 226 6.99 17.68 -16.24
N LEU A 227 5.77 17.93 -15.76
CA LEU A 227 5.11 19.24 -15.84
C LEU A 227 5.83 20.28 -14.98
N ILE A 228 6.21 19.92 -13.75
CA ILE A 228 7.05 20.76 -12.88
C ILE A 228 8.40 21.02 -13.56
N GLY A 229 9.05 19.97 -14.08
CA GLY A 229 10.31 20.10 -14.83
C GLY A 229 10.19 21.01 -16.06
N PHE A 230 9.08 20.91 -16.81
CA PHE A 230 8.80 21.71 -17.99
C PHE A 230 8.53 23.18 -17.65
N ILE A 231 7.75 23.46 -16.60
CA ILE A 231 7.48 24.82 -16.13
C ILE A 231 8.79 25.51 -15.69
N VAL A 232 9.64 24.79 -14.94
CA VAL A 232 10.96 25.29 -14.53
C VAL A 232 11.86 25.54 -15.74
N TYR A 233 11.87 24.63 -16.72
CA TYR A 233 12.65 24.78 -17.95
C TYR A 233 12.21 26.00 -18.78
N VAL A 234 10.91 26.15 -19.05
CA VAL A 234 10.37 27.28 -19.82
C VAL A 234 10.62 28.60 -19.08
N GLY A 235 10.42 28.64 -17.76
CA GLY A 235 10.73 29.80 -16.93
C GLY A 235 12.20 30.21 -17.02
N ALA A 236 13.13 29.25 -16.96
CA ALA A 236 14.56 29.51 -17.12
C ALA A 236 14.93 30.01 -18.52
N VAL A 237 14.35 29.43 -19.58
CA VAL A 237 14.61 29.85 -20.97
C VAL A 237 14.09 31.26 -21.24
N VAL A 238 12.87 31.58 -20.82
CA VAL A 238 12.28 32.92 -20.96
C VAL A 238 13.09 33.94 -20.15
N TYR A 239 13.49 33.60 -18.94
CA TYR A 239 14.30 34.48 -18.09
C TYR A 239 15.67 34.76 -18.72
N ILE A 240 16.40 33.72 -19.18
CA ILE A 240 17.72 33.89 -19.80
C ILE A 240 17.63 34.72 -21.08
N THR A 241 16.64 34.45 -21.93
CA THR A 241 16.47 35.19 -23.20
C THR A 241 16.06 36.65 -22.97
N PHE A 242 15.20 36.92 -21.99
CA PHE A 242 14.81 38.28 -21.62
C PHE A 242 15.97 39.05 -20.96
N TYR A 243 16.72 38.39 -20.06
CA TYR A 243 17.88 38.97 -19.38
C TYR A 243 19.01 39.30 -20.37
N GLN A 244 19.33 38.39 -21.30
CA GLN A 244 20.33 38.62 -22.35
C GLN A 244 19.94 39.74 -23.31
N LYS A 245 18.63 39.89 -23.60
CA LYS A 245 18.11 40.96 -24.46
C LYS A 245 18.19 42.33 -23.78
N ASN A 246 17.93 42.42 -22.48
CA ASN A 246 17.81 43.69 -21.76
C ASN A 246 19.11 44.16 -21.04
N HIS A 247 20.08 43.25 -20.82
CA HIS A 247 21.31 43.56 -20.08
C HIS A 247 22.56 42.95 -20.74
N ARG A 248 22.92 43.44 -21.94
CA ARG A 248 24.06 42.96 -22.74
C ARG A 248 25.44 42.96 -22.05
N ASN A 249 25.60 43.61 -20.89
CA ASN A 249 26.90 43.80 -20.20
C ASN A 249 26.91 43.39 -18.70
N LYS A 250 25.93 42.64 -18.19
CA LYS A 250 25.94 42.18 -16.77
C LYS A 250 26.43 40.74 -16.62
N SER A 251 27.10 40.47 -15.50
CA SER A 251 27.76 39.20 -15.17
C SER A 251 26.76 38.06 -14.96
N LEU A 252 27.11 36.85 -15.40
CA LEU A 252 26.32 35.63 -15.22
C LEU A 252 25.99 35.35 -13.74
N LYS A 253 26.80 35.86 -12.79
CA LYS A 253 26.59 35.72 -11.34
C LYS A 253 25.36 36.49 -10.81
N ASP A 254 24.98 37.58 -11.49
CA ASP A 254 23.84 38.40 -11.07
C ASP A 254 22.52 37.74 -11.50
N ALA A 255 22.52 37.10 -12.67
CA ALA A 255 21.39 36.34 -13.18
C ALA A 255 21.11 35.07 -12.36
N THR A 256 22.15 34.37 -11.90
CA THR A 256 21.98 33.17 -11.05
C THR A 256 21.45 33.51 -9.66
N SER A 257 21.87 34.64 -9.07
CA SER A 257 21.39 35.08 -7.75
C SER A 257 19.89 35.44 -7.76
N LEU A 258 19.41 36.06 -8.85
CA LEU A 258 17.98 36.35 -9.04
C LEU A 258 17.14 35.10 -9.35
N MET A 259 17.68 34.14 -10.10
CA MET A 259 17.02 32.86 -10.32
C MET A 259 16.80 32.10 -9.00
N ILE A 260 17.82 32.08 -8.13
CA ILE A 260 17.71 31.46 -6.80
C ILE A 260 16.60 32.14 -5.99
N LEU A 261 16.53 33.47 -5.99
CA LEU A 261 15.49 34.22 -5.28
C LEU A 261 14.08 33.93 -5.82
N TYR A 262 13.89 33.86 -7.14
CA TYR A 262 12.61 33.53 -7.77
C TYR A 262 12.16 32.10 -7.44
N THR A 263 13.08 31.13 -7.47
CA THR A 263 12.79 29.74 -7.09
C THR A 263 12.45 29.62 -5.60
N ILE A 264 13.10 30.39 -4.73
CA ILE A 264 12.76 30.48 -3.30
C ILE A 264 11.34 31.05 -3.12
N ILE A 265 10.98 32.13 -3.83
CA ILE A 265 9.65 32.74 -3.72
C ILE A 265 8.54 31.78 -4.19
N ILE A 266 8.73 31.10 -5.32
CA ILE A 266 7.77 30.13 -5.85
C ILE A 266 7.60 28.93 -4.90
N SER A 267 8.68 28.46 -4.28
CA SER A 267 8.62 27.34 -3.32
C SER A 267 7.93 27.71 -2.00
N PHE A 268 8.03 28.98 -1.56
CA PHE A 268 7.26 29.50 -0.42
C PHE A 268 5.75 29.59 -0.68
N ILE A 269 5.32 29.71 -1.94
CA ILE A 269 3.89 29.80 -2.29
C ILE A 269 3.24 28.41 -2.39
N TRP A 270 4.01 27.34 -2.66
CA TRP A 270 3.43 26.03 -3.02
C TRP A 270 3.78 24.84 -2.11
N ASN A 271 4.90 24.83 -1.36
CA ASN A 271 5.17 23.77 -0.37
C ASN A 271 6.46 23.99 0.45
N TRP A 272 6.31 24.34 1.73
CA TRP A 272 7.39 24.74 2.64
C TRP A 272 8.47 23.67 2.91
N TRP A 273 8.16 22.38 2.84
CA TRP A 273 9.11 21.29 3.09
C TRP A 273 10.11 21.05 1.95
N LEU A 274 9.72 21.29 0.68
CA LEU A 274 10.62 21.17 -0.47
C LEU A 274 11.67 22.28 -0.48
N THR A 275 11.30 23.45 0.07
CA THR A 275 12.19 24.58 0.30
C THR A 275 13.31 24.22 1.27
N LEU A 276 13.00 23.47 2.33
CA LEU A 276 13.98 23.02 3.32
C LEU A 276 15.02 22.07 2.70
N LEU A 277 14.56 21.11 1.88
CA LEU A 277 15.42 20.15 1.19
C LEU A 277 16.35 20.85 0.19
N MET A 278 15.83 21.82 -0.57
CA MET A 278 16.64 22.61 -1.50
C MET A 278 17.67 23.51 -0.80
N ILE A 279 17.32 24.11 0.33
CA ILE A 279 18.27 24.89 1.13
C ILE A 279 19.44 24.02 1.61
N ILE A 280 19.18 22.79 2.04
CA ILE A 280 20.22 21.85 2.49
C ILE A 280 21.14 21.48 1.32
N ILE A 281 20.59 21.14 0.16
CA ILE A 281 21.35 20.75 -1.04
C ILE A 281 22.22 21.92 -1.54
N VAL A 282 21.65 23.13 -1.63
CA VAL A 282 22.37 24.33 -2.10
C VAL A 282 23.44 24.76 -1.10
N SER A 283 23.17 24.66 0.21
CA SER A 283 24.17 24.94 1.25
C SER A 283 25.31 23.93 1.24
N GLY A 284 25.02 22.65 1.02
CA GLY A 284 26.02 21.60 0.84
C GLY A 284 26.91 21.87 -0.38
N LEU A 285 26.30 22.25 -1.51
CA LEU A 285 27.02 22.56 -2.74
C LEU A 285 27.89 23.81 -2.59
N TYR A 286 27.39 24.85 -1.93
CA TYR A 286 28.15 26.07 -1.64
C TYR A 286 29.38 25.77 -0.76
N ASN A 287 29.20 25.00 0.31
CA ASN A 287 30.32 24.62 1.20
C ASN A 287 31.35 23.75 0.49
N TYR A 288 30.90 22.83 -0.37
CA TYR A 288 31.78 22.01 -1.21
C TYR A 288 32.62 22.86 -2.18
N LEU A 289 31.99 23.83 -2.87
CA LEU A 289 32.68 24.72 -3.80
C LEU A 289 33.62 25.71 -3.09
N LYS A 290 33.21 26.22 -1.92
CA LYS A 290 34.05 27.08 -1.07
C LYS A 290 35.32 26.35 -0.61
N LYS A 291 35.20 25.09 -0.19
CA LYS A 291 36.33 24.25 0.23
C LYS A 291 37.31 23.96 -0.92
N ARG A 292 36.82 23.90 -2.16
CA ARG A 292 37.66 23.68 -3.36
C ARG A 292 38.45 24.92 -3.80
N ASN A 293 37.95 26.13 -3.51
CA ASN A 293 38.63 27.39 -3.82
C ASN A 293 39.70 27.79 -2.78
N CYS A 294 39.83 27.07 -1.67
CA CYS A 294 40.90 27.29 -0.69
C CYS A 294 42.13 26.39 -0.91
N ASN A 295 42.07 25.46 -1.88
CA ASN A 295 43.14 24.49 -2.16
C ASN A 295 43.79 24.68 -3.56
N ASN A 296 43.56 25.81 -4.22
CA ASN A 296 44.24 26.23 -5.46
C ASN A 296 44.74 27.67 -5.32
#